data_AF-A0A2E4IWM3-F1
#
_entry.id   AF-A0A2E4IWM3-F1
#
_cell.length_a   1.000
_cell.length_b   1.000
_cell.length_c   1.000
_cell.angle_alpha   90.00
_cell.angle_beta   90.00
_cell.angle_gamma   90.00
#
_symmetry.space_group_name_H-M   'P 1'
#
loop_
_entity.id
_entity.type
_entity.pdbx_description
1 polymer ?
#
loop_
_entity_poly.entity_id
_entity_poly.type
_entity_poly.pdbx_seq_one_letter_code
_entity_poly.pdbx_strand_id
1 'polypeptide(L)'
;MDWIFDNLQILIAAGAGVAYWLNQRNEAKVTKQQNREEEFTSDEYDASEDEARARKIREEIRRKIAERSGGSGPVIVNEPVESPPPLFERPFQETPPVADPYAHAEWREEPPVVGPSAAEQAVLERQRVLQERMNELEQKRAKTKQRAATVSQKRPARKASKGMRSLRDDLRETGSLRRAIVLREVLGRPVSMR
;
A
#
# COMPACT_ATOMS: atom_id res chain seq x y z
N MET A 1 -48.63 -29.77 23.91
CA MET A 1 -48.05 -28.76 22.99
C MET A 1 -48.61 -27.36 23.30
N ASP A 2 -49.54 -27.23 24.25
CA ASP A 2 -50.36 -26.03 24.49
C ASP A 2 -49.66 -24.94 25.33
N TRP A 3 -48.57 -25.30 26.00
CA TRP A 3 -47.79 -24.37 26.83
C TRP A 3 -47.27 -23.15 26.05
N ILE A 4 -46.96 -23.29 24.76
CA ILE A 4 -46.50 -22.18 23.90
C ILE A 4 -47.65 -21.21 23.58
N PHE A 5 -48.88 -21.72 23.43
CA PHE A 5 -50.06 -20.90 23.16
C PHE A 5 -50.54 -20.17 24.42
N ASP A 6 -50.47 -20.84 25.59
CA ASP A 6 -50.81 -20.23 26.89
C ASP A 6 -49.85 -19.11 27.33
N ASN A 7 -48.59 -19.19 26.89
CA ASN A 7 -47.54 -18.22 27.25
C ASN A 7 -47.14 -17.32 26.09
N LEU A 8 -47.99 -17.19 25.06
CA LEU A 8 -47.70 -16.36 23.89
C LEU A 8 -47.42 -14.90 24.29
N GLN A 9 -48.11 -14.39 25.32
CA GLN A 9 -47.85 -13.07 25.89
C GLN A 9 -46.43 -12.96 26.51
N ILE A 10 -45.97 -13.99 27.21
CA ILE A 10 -44.61 -14.04 27.78
C ILE A 10 -43.57 -14.09 26.65
N LEU A 11 -43.86 -14.82 25.58
CA LEU A 11 -43.01 -14.93 24.40
C LEU A 11 -42.88 -13.60 23.65
N ILE A 12 -44.00 -12.87 23.49
CA ILE A 12 -44.01 -11.52 22.89
C ILE A 12 -43.27 -10.53 23.79
N ALA A 13 -43.51 -10.56 25.11
CA ALA A 13 -42.82 -9.68 26.06
C ALA A 13 -41.31 -9.96 26.11
N ALA A 14 -40.90 -11.22 26.13
CA ALA A 14 -39.51 -11.63 26.07
C ALA A 14 -38.88 -11.23 24.72
N GLY A 15 -39.59 -11.41 23.61
CA GLY A 15 -39.16 -10.99 22.28
C GLY A 15 -38.97 -9.48 22.18
N ALA A 16 -39.92 -8.70 22.70
CA ALA A 16 -39.84 -7.24 22.76
C ALA A 16 -38.67 -6.77 23.65
N GLY A 17 -38.46 -7.43 24.80
CA GLY A 17 -37.32 -7.15 25.69
C GLY A 17 -35.98 -7.44 25.03
N VAL A 18 -35.86 -8.57 24.32
CA VAL A 18 -34.65 -8.94 23.57
C VAL A 18 -34.43 -7.97 22.40
N ALA A 19 -35.48 -7.58 21.68
CA ALA A 19 -35.40 -6.61 20.59
C ALA A 19 -34.98 -5.23 21.09
N TYR A 20 -35.57 -4.74 22.19
CA TYR A 20 -35.20 -3.48 22.83
C TYR A 20 -33.75 -3.50 23.31
N TRP A 21 -33.30 -4.59 23.94
CA TRP A 21 -31.93 -4.74 24.40
C TRP A 21 -30.91 -4.82 23.25
N LEU A 22 -31.27 -5.47 22.14
CA LEU A 22 -30.45 -5.49 20.93
C LEU A 22 -30.34 -4.09 20.31
N ASN A 23 -31.46 -3.36 20.25
CA ASN A 23 -31.50 -2.01 19.71
C ASN A 23 -30.67 -1.03 20.58
N GLN A 24 -30.79 -1.12 21.91
CA GLN A 24 -30.03 -0.29 22.85
C GLN A 24 -28.51 -0.53 22.76
N ARG A 25 -28.08 -1.76 22.42
CA ARG A 25 -26.66 -2.05 22.13
C ARG A 25 -26.19 -1.47 20.80
N ASN A 26 -27.08 -1.33 19.84
CA ASN A 26 -26.79 -0.69 18.58
C ASN A 26 -26.81 0.84 18.71
N GLU A 27 -27.69 1.44 19.51
CA GLU A 27 -27.71 2.89 19.75
C GLU A 27 -26.37 3.40 20.30
N ALA A 28 -25.72 2.69 21.22
CA ALA A 28 -24.37 3.05 21.69
C ALA A 28 -23.27 3.01 20.60
N LYS A 29 -23.53 2.32 19.48
CA LYS A 29 -22.69 2.29 18.28
C LYS A 29 -23.17 3.29 17.23
N VAL A 30 -24.47 3.46 17.04
CA VAL A 30 -25.11 4.39 16.10
C VAL A 30 -24.91 5.83 16.54
N THR A 31 -24.96 6.17 17.84
CA THR A 31 -24.60 7.51 18.33
C THR A 31 -23.10 7.80 18.21
N LYS A 32 -22.25 6.76 18.23
CA LYS A 32 -20.80 6.86 17.95
C LYS A 32 -20.49 6.80 16.46
N GLN A 33 -21.38 6.26 15.63
CA GLN A 33 -21.27 6.25 14.17
C GLN A 33 -21.83 7.54 13.61
N GLN A 34 -22.97 8.05 14.05
CA GLN A 34 -23.50 9.36 13.63
C GLN A 34 -22.58 10.50 14.05
N ASN A 35 -22.08 10.57 15.29
CA ASN A 35 -21.07 11.59 15.64
C ASN A 35 -19.74 11.42 14.89
N ARG A 36 -19.38 10.18 14.49
CA ARG A 36 -18.15 9.92 13.74
C ARG A 36 -18.34 10.03 12.23
N GLU A 37 -19.54 9.87 11.72
CA GLU A 37 -19.92 10.06 10.34
C GLU A 37 -20.09 11.57 10.12
N GLU A 38 -20.72 12.33 11.03
CA GLU A 38 -20.75 13.80 10.98
C GLU A 38 -19.35 14.45 11.14
N GLU A 39 -18.43 13.85 11.91
CA GLU A 39 -17.04 14.32 12.02
C GLU A 39 -16.11 13.81 10.91
N PHE A 40 -16.52 12.83 10.10
CA PHE A 40 -15.70 12.23 9.03
C PHE A 40 -16.27 12.47 7.62
N THR A 41 -17.48 13.00 7.49
CA THR A 41 -18.04 13.51 6.22
C THR A 41 -17.78 15.00 6.01
N SER A 42 -17.10 15.67 6.94
CA SER A 42 -16.70 17.08 6.84
C SER A 42 -15.25 17.28 6.37
N ASP A 43 -14.53 16.21 6.01
CA ASP A 43 -13.52 16.31 4.96
C ASP A 43 -14.28 16.16 3.64
N GLU A 44 -14.86 17.27 3.20
CA GLU A 44 -15.43 17.49 1.88
C GLU A 44 -14.36 17.09 0.85
N TYR A 45 -14.41 15.82 0.42
CA TYR A 45 -13.66 15.34 -0.73
C TYR A 45 -14.24 16.08 -1.93
N ASP A 46 -13.67 17.25 -2.21
CA ASP A 46 -14.14 18.14 -3.24
C ASP A 46 -13.81 17.53 -4.60
N ALA A 47 -14.66 16.59 -5.03
CA ALA A 47 -14.55 15.93 -6.32
C ALA A 47 -14.55 16.96 -7.47
N SER A 48 -15.08 18.16 -7.24
CA SER A 48 -15.03 19.26 -8.21
C SER A 48 -13.63 19.84 -8.37
N GLU A 49 -12.84 19.94 -7.30
CA GLU A 49 -11.44 20.37 -7.37
C GLU A 49 -10.56 19.34 -8.08
N ASP A 50 -10.77 18.05 -7.80
CA ASP A 50 -10.03 16.96 -8.46
C ASP A 50 -10.36 16.89 -9.95
N GLU A 51 -11.61 17.13 -10.34
CA GLU A 51 -12.01 17.25 -11.74
C GLU A 51 -11.35 18.46 -12.44
N ALA A 52 -11.27 19.61 -11.78
CA ALA A 52 -10.60 20.80 -12.32
C ALA A 52 -9.10 20.56 -12.52
N ARG A 53 -8.45 19.88 -11.55
CA ARG A 53 -7.04 19.47 -11.65
C ARG A 53 -6.83 18.47 -12.78
N ALA A 54 -7.71 17.49 -12.93
CA ALA A 54 -7.65 16.51 -14.01
C ALA A 54 -7.80 17.15 -15.40
N ARG A 55 -8.67 18.16 -15.55
CA ARG A 55 -8.81 18.93 -16.80
C ARG A 55 -7.53 19.70 -17.13
N LYS A 56 -6.95 20.40 -16.15
CA LYS A 56 -5.69 21.13 -16.30
C LYS A 56 -4.53 20.22 -16.72
N ILE A 57 -4.43 19.04 -16.10
CA ILE A 57 -3.40 18.04 -16.43
C ILE A 57 -3.56 17.54 -17.88
N ARG A 58 -4.79 17.28 -18.33
CA ARG A 58 -5.04 16.82 -19.71
C ARG A 58 -4.68 17.89 -20.75
N GLU A 59 -5.00 19.15 -20.47
CA GLU A 59 -4.64 20.27 -21.33
C GLU A 59 -3.13 20.49 -21.40
N GLU A 60 -2.45 20.37 -20.26
CA GLU A 60 -0.98 20.46 -20.19
C GLU A 60 -0.30 19.32 -20.95
N ILE A 61 -0.80 18.09 -20.83
CA ILE A 61 -0.33 16.96 -21.63
C ILE A 61 -0.57 17.21 -23.12
N ARG A 62 -1.76 17.68 -23.51
CA ARG A 62 -2.08 17.95 -24.92
C ARG A 62 -1.19 19.03 -25.52
N ARG A 63 -0.93 20.10 -24.76
CA ARG A 63 0.02 21.16 -25.14
C ARG A 63 1.44 20.62 -25.28
N LYS A 64 1.89 19.81 -24.32
CA LYS A 64 3.24 19.22 -24.32
C LYS A 64 3.44 18.18 -25.42
N ILE A 65 2.38 17.46 -25.81
CA ILE A 65 2.39 16.59 -27.00
C ILE A 65 2.41 17.45 -28.26
N ALA A 66 1.62 18.52 -28.36
CA ALA A 66 1.66 19.42 -29.52
C ALA A 66 3.06 20.02 -29.73
N GLU A 67 3.69 20.52 -28.66
CA GLU A 67 5.06 21.04 -28.64
C GLU A 67 6.11 19.99 -29.05
N ARG A 68 5.87 18.70 -28.75
CA ARG A 68 6.77 17.59 -29.13
C ARG A 68 6.45 16.98 -30.51
N SER A 69 5.20 17.05 -30.94
CA SER A 69 4.69 16.46 -32.18
C SER A 69 4.88 17.38 -33.39
N GLY A 70 5.27 18.64 -33.19
CA GLY A 70 5.69 19.57 -34.25
C GLY A 70 6.95 19.17 -35.02
N GLY A 71 7.42 17.92 -34.93
CA GLY A 71 8.59 17.42 -35.66
C GLY A 71 8.61 15.92 -36.00
N SER A 72 7.75 15.07 -35.43
CA SER A 72 7.65 13.66 -35.86
C SER A 72 6.38 13.04 -35.29
N GLY A 73 5.49 12.57 -36.17
CA GLY A 73 4.30 11.80 -35.80
C GLY A 73 4.68 10.44 -35.19
N PRO A 74 3.71 9.68 -34.66
CA PRO A 74 3.98 8.35 -34.13
C PRO A 74 4.47 7.44 -35.27
N VAL A 75 5.77 7.12 -35.24
CA VAL A 75 6.35 6.07 -36.07
C VAL A 75 5.79 4.75 -35.55
N ILE A 76 4.81 4.19 -36.27
CA ILE A 76 4.48 2.77 -36.17
C ILE A 76 5.68 2.03 -36.77
N VAL A 77 6.61 1.60 -35.92
CA VAL A 77 7.69 0.70 -36.33
C VAL A 77 7.06 -0.68 -36.52
N ASN A 78 6.72 -1.01 -37.76
CA ASN A 78 6.58 -2.40 -38.18
C ASN A 78 7.99 -2.96 -38.28
N GLU A 79 8.38 -3.82 -37.34
CA GLU A 79 9.69 -4.46 -37.30
C GLU A 79 9.64 -5.73 -38.19
N PRO A 80 10.35 -5.79 -39.33
CA PRO A 80 10.52 -7.05 -40.05
C PRO A 80 11.47 -7.94 -39.27
N VAL A 81 11.04 -9.18 -38.99
CA VAL A 81 11.85 -10.21 -38.33
C VAL A 81 13.02 -10.59 -39.25
N GLU A 82 14.19 -10.03 -39.00
CA GLU A 82 15.44 -10.51 -39.59
C GLU A 82 15.92 -11.76 -38.84
N SER A 83 16.19 -12.80 -39.62
CA SER A 83 16.72 -14.08 -39.14
C SER A 83 18.13 -13.89 -38.57
N PRO A 84 18.51 -14.54 -37.45
CA PRO A 84 19.84 -14.36 -36.88
C PRO A 84 20.93 -14.94 -37.81
N PRO A 85 22.08 -14.25 -37.97
CA PRO A 85 23.20 -14.74 -38.77
C PRO A 85 23.88 -15.95 -38.12
N PRO A 86 24.52 -16.84 -38.91
CA PRO A 86 25.15 -18.06 -38.39
C PRO A 86 26.28 -17.75 -37.41
N LEU A 87 26.29 -18.56 -36.35
CA LEU A 87 27.29 -18.62 -35.29
C LEU A 87 28.60 -19.19 -35.83
N PHE A 88 29.63 -18.34 -35.84
CA PHE A 88 31.08 -18.65 -35.84
C PHE A 88 31.71 -19.34 -37.05
N GLU A 89 32.59 -18.61 -37.72
CA GLU A 89 33.94 -19.06 -38.08
C GLU A 89 34.88 -17.83 -38.00
N ARG A 90 35.63 -17.68 -36.90
CA ARG A 90 36.77 -16.76 -36.85
C ARG A 90 38.03 -17.59 -37.13
N PRO A 91 38.80 -17.33 -38.20
CA PRO A 91 40.15 -17.86 -38.27
C PRO A 91 40.98 -17.25 -37.14
N PHE A 92 41.81 -18.07 -36.49
CA PHE A 92 42.77 -17.63 -35.49
C PHE A 92 43.60 -16.47 -36.06
N GLN A 93 43.37 -15.25 -35.57
CA GLN A 93 44.29 -14.14 -35.77
C GLN A 93 45.43 -14.32 -34.77
N GLU A 94 46.65 -14.47 -35.31
CA GLU A 94 47.89 -14.36 -34.56
C GLU A 94 47.89 -13.04 -33.78
N THR A 95 48.03 -13.14 -32.45
CA THR A 95 48.17 -11.97 -31.59
C THR A 95 49.49 -11.25 -31.92
N PRO A 96 49.50 -9.96 -32.25
CA PRO A 96 50.76 -9.22 -32.41
C PRO A 96 51.50 -9.13 -31.06
N PRO A 97 52.84 -8.99 -31.07
CA PRO A 97 53.62 -8.89 -29.84
C PRO A 97 53.15 -7.72 -28.99
N VAL A 98 53.04 -7.97 -27.69
CA VAL A 98 52.65 -6.98 -26.67
C VAL A 98 53.59 -5.79 -26.77
N ALA A 99 53.08 -4.66 -27.26
CA ALA A 99 53.77 -3.39 -27.22
C ALA A 99 53.95 -2.97 -25.75
N ASP A 100 55.18 -2.55 -25.42
CA ASP A 100 55.58 -2.05 -24.11
C ASP A 100 54.61 -0.96 -23.62
N PRO A 101 53.95 -1.12 -22.45
CA PRO A 101 52.96 -0.17 -21.94
C PRO A 101 53.54 1.21 -21.59
N TYR A 102 54.86 1.43 -21.70
CA TYR A 102 55.52 2.69 -21.38
C TYR A 102 56.08 3.47 -22.58
N ALA A 103 55.86 3.01 -23.82
CA ALA A 103 56.53 3.60 -24.99
C ALA A 103 55.89 4.88 -25.57
N HIS A 104 54.75 5.38 -25.08
CA HIS A 104 54.18 6.64 -25.56
C HIS A 104 53.72 7.53 -24.40
N ALA A 105 54.66 8.31 -23.85
CA ALA A 105 54.35 9.56 -23.17
C ALA A 105 54.05 10.65 -24.22
N GLU A 106 53.04 10.40 -25.06
CA GLU A 106 52.48 11.40 -25.95
C GLU A 106 51.30 12.04 -25.23
N TRP A 107 51.51 13.29 -24.80
CA TRP A 107 50.53 14.32 -24.50
C TRP A 107 49.07 13.90 -24.74
N ARG A 108 48.46 13.28 -23.72
CA ARG A 108 47.02 13.14 -23.65
C ARG A 108 46.47 14.52 -23.33
N GLU A 109 46.12 15.29 -24.36
CA GLU A 109 45.26 16.47 -24.19
C GLU A 109 44.00 16.02 -23.43
N GLU A 110 43.83 16.52 -22.21
CA GLU A 110 42.58 16.30 -21.47
C GLU A 110 41.45 16.88 -22.34
N PRO A 111 40.41 16.09 -22.67
CA PRO A 111 39.30 16.62 -23.44
C PRO A 111 38.72 17.81 -22.68
N PRO A 112 38.28 18.87 -23.38
CA PRO A 112 37.70 20.03 -22.73
C PRO A 112 36.56 19.56 -21.82
N VAL A 113 36.51 20.10 -20.59
CA VAL A 113 35.43 19.82 -19.64
C VAL A 113 34.12 20.33 -20.25
N VAL A 114 33.47 19.47 -21.03
CA VAL A 114 32.13 19.71 -21.56
C VAL A 114 31.24 19.78 -20.33
N GLY A 115 30.54 20.90 -20.15
CA GLY A 115 29.58 21.07 -19.05
C GLY A 115 28.60 19.91 -18.98
N PRO A 116 27.93 19.70 -17.82
CA PRO A 116 27.19 18.47 -17.57
C PRO A 116 26.22 18.21 -18.70
N SER A 117 26.45 17.09 -19.38
CA SER A 117 25.66 16.70 -20.55
C SER A 117 24.17 16.64 -20.16
N ALA A 118 23.27 16.82 -21.12
CA ALA A 118 21.83 16.70 -20.85
C ALA A 118 21.47 15.36 -20.17
N ALA A 119 22.26 14.32 -20.42
CA ALA A 119 22.17 13.03 -19.73
C ALA A 119 22.54 13.12 -18.24
N GLU A 120 23.61 13.82 -17.88
CA GLU A 120 24.00 14.04 -16.48
C GLU A 120 22.98 14.88 -15.72
N GLN A 121 22.39 15.89 -16.36
CA GLN A 121 21.33 16.70 -15.74
C GLN A 121 20.08 15.86 -15.44
N ALA A 122 19.69 14.98 -16.37
CA ALA A 122 18.59 14.05 -16.15
C ALA A 122 18.88 13.05 -15.01
N VAL A 123 20.14 12.62 -14.85
CA VAL A 123 20.56 11.77 -13.73
C VAL A 123 20.48 12.53 -12.40
N LEU A 124 20.94 13.79 -12.35
CA LEU A 124 20.86 14.63 -11.16
C LEU A 124 19.41 14.91 -10.75
N GLU A 125 18.52 15.18 -11.71
CA GLU A 125 17.09 15.33 -11.44
C GLU A 125 16.48 14.04 -10.87
N ARG A 126 16.83 12.88 -11.44
CA ARG A 126 16.38 11.59 -10.92
C ARG A 126 16.87 11.35 -9.49
N GLN A 127 18.10 11.75 -9.17
CA GLN A 127 18.63 11.66 -7.80
C GLN A 127 17.87 12.55 -6.82
N ARG A 128 17.54 13.79 -7.21
CA ARG A 128 16.74 14.73 -6.39
C ARG A 128 15.35 14.17 -6.09
N VAL A 129 14.65 13.67 -7.10
CA VAL A 129 13.31 13.06 -6.92
C VAL A 129 13.38 11.85 -5.98
N LEU A 130 14.44 11.05 -6.07
CA LEU A 130 14.62 9.90 -5.18
C LEU A 130 14.84 10.36 -3.72
N GLN A 131 15.66 11.39 -3.50
CA GLN A 131 15.89 11.96 -2.17
C GLN A 131 14.61 12.55 -1.56
N GLU A 132 13.82 13.27 -2.35
CA GLU A 132 12.53 13.81 -1.90
C GLU A 132 11.57 12.69 -1.45
N ARG A 133 11.49 11.60 -2.23
CA ARG A 133 10.69 10.42 -1.86
C ARG A 133 11.17 9.77 -0.56
N MET A 134 12.49 9.68 -0.36
CA MET A 134 13.05 9.15 0.89
C MET A 134 12.66 10.02 2.09
N ASN A 135 12.80 11.34 1.96
CA ASN A 135 12.43 12.29 3.01
C ASN A 135 10.93 12.23 3.34
N GLU A 136 10.06 12.10 2.33
CA GLU A 136 8.62 11.97 2.53
C GLU A 136 8.26 10.68 3.29
N LEU A 137 8.88 9.55 2.91
CA LEU A 137 8.68 8.27 3.59
C LEU A 137 9.16 8.31 5.05
N GLU A 138 10.29 8.95 5.32
CA GLU A 138 10.79 9.14 6.68
C GLU A 138 9.84 9.99 7.53
N GLN A 139 9.31 11.09 6.98
CA GLN A 139 8.31 11.90 7.66
C GLN A 139 7.03 11.10 7.96
N LYS A 140 6.57 10.29 7.00
CA LYS A 140 5.42 9.39 7.22
C LYS A 140 5.71 8.39 8.33
N ARG A 141 6.88 7.75 8.33
CA ARG A 141 7.31 6.81 9.38
C ARG A 141 7.39 7.46 10.75
N ALA A 142 7.94 8.68 10.84
CA ALA A 142 8.01 9.43 12.07
C ALA A 142 6.61 9.75 12.62
N LYS A 143 5.69 10.22 11.77
CA LYS A 143 4.29 10.49 12.13
C LYS A 143 3.58 9.22 12.59
N THR A 144 3.74 8.09 11.89
CA THR A 144 3.14 6.82 12.32
C THR A 144 3.71 6.33 13.64
N LYS A 145 5.01 6.49 13.88
CA LYS A 145 5.65 6.12 15.14
C LYS A 145 5.15 6.98 16.30
N GLN A 146 5.00 8.29 16.10
CA GLN A 146 4.41 9.19 17.08
C GLN A 146 2.95 8.83 17.40
N ARG A 147 2.13 8.56 16.37
CA ARG A 147 0.74 8.08 16.55
C ARG A 147 0.68 6.74 17.29
N ALA A 148 1.58 5.81 16.98
CA ALA A 148 1.65 4.53 17.68
C ALA A 148 2.04 4.72 19.15
N ALA A 149 2.98 5.62 19.44
CA ALA A 149 3.39 5.93 20.81
C ALA A 149 2.25 6.57 21.63
N THR A 150 1.51 7.52 21.07
CA THR A 150 0.37 8.15 21.76
C THR A 150 -0.80 7.18 21.96
N VAL A 151 -1.08 6.30 20.98
CA VAL A 151 -2.09 5.23 21.13
C VAL A 151 -1.64 4.20 22.17
N SER A 152 -0.34 3.88 22.26
CA SER A 152 0.20 2.98 23.29
C SER A 152 0.11 3.57 24.69
N GLN A 153 0.24 4.90 24.84
CA GLN A 153 0.09 5.58 26.14
C GLN A 153 -1.38 5.73 26.56
N LYS A 154 -2.32 5.93 25.61
CA LYS A 154 -3.76 6.02 25.89
C LYS A 154 -4.45 4.67 26.06
N ARG A 155 -3.82 3.56 25.68
CA ARG A 155 -4.35 2.23 25.99
C ARG A 155 -4.08 1.95 27.48
N PRO A 156 -5.11 1.78 28.32
CA PRO A 156 -4.88 1.25 29.65
C PRO A 156 -4.17 -0.08 29.48
N ALA A 157 -3.10 -0.31 30.25
CA ALA A 157 -2.38 -1.56 30.27
C ALA A 157 -3.36 -2.70 30.53
N ARG A 158 -3.89 -3.29 29.45
CA ARG A 158 -4.55 -4.59 29.52
C ARG A 158 -3.44 -5.50 29.99
N LYS A 159 -3.47 -5.83 31.28
CA LYS A 159 -2.59 -6.82 31.89
C LYS A 159 -2.51 -7.97 30.90
N ALA A 160 -1.37 -8.09 30.21
CA ALA A 160 -1.06 -9.28 29.46
C ALA A 160 -1.17 -10.38 30.51
N SER A 161 -2.26 -11.14 30.48
CA SER A 161 -2.52 -12.12 31.51
C SER A 161 -1.55 -13.25 31.30
N LYS A 162 -0.41 -13.06 31.95
CA LYS A 162 0.53 -14.06 32.40
C LYS A 162 -0.27 -15.22 32.98
N GLY A 163 0.08 -16.42 32.54
CA GLY A 163 -0.49 -17.66 33.03
C GLY A 163 -1.71 -18.07 32.23
N MET A 164 -1.54 -19.12 31.43
CA MET A 164 -2.32 -20.36 31.42
C MET A 164 -3.53 -20.41 32.37
N ARG A 165 -4.43 -19.43 32.31
CA ARG A 165 -5.77 -19.55 32.85
C ARG A 165 -6.36 -20.76 32.14
N SER A 166 -6.95 -21.66 32.91
CA SER A 166 -7.43 -22.90 32.34
C SER A 166 -8.34 -22.54 31.16
N LEU A 167 -8.18 -23.21 30.01
CA LEU A 167 -9.05 -22.97 28.84
C LEU A 167 -10.54 -23.01 29.23
N ARG A 168 -10.87 -23.76 30.29
CA ARG A 168 -12.20 -23.79 30.91
C ARG A 168 -12.64 -22.43 31.47
N ASP A 169 -11.76 -21.70 32.14
CA ASP A 169 -12.08 -20.38 32.70
C ASP A 169 -12.24 -19.33 31.60
N ASP A 170 -11.44 -19.42 30.53
CA ASP A 170 -11.58 -18.53 29.38
C ASP A 170 -12.88 -18.83 28.60
N LEU A 171 -13.26 -20.09 28.46
CA LEU A 171 -14.52 -20.49 27.82
C LEU A 171 -15.78 -20.16 28.66
N ARG A 172 -15.63 -19.83 29.95
CA ARG A 172 -16.75 -19.29 30.75
C ARG A 172 -17.10 -17.85 30.36
N GLU A 173 -16.17 -17.11 29.78
CA GLU A 173 -16.45 -15.77 29.27
C GLU A 173 -17.18 -15.86 27.92
N THR A 174 -18.38 -15.28 27.84
CA THR A 174 -19.22 -15.32 26.62
C THR A 174 -18.50 -14.77 25.38
N GLY A 175 -17.62 -13.78 25.57
CA GLY A 175 -16.80 -13.21 24.50
C GLY A 175 -15.74 -14.18 23.97
N SER A 176 -15.04 -14.90 24.86
CA SER A 176 -14.04 -15.90 24.51
C SER A 176 -14.67 -17.14 23.88
N LEU A 177 -15.85 -17.58 24.35
CA LEU A 177 -16.58 -18.70 23.76
C LEU A 177 -16.98 -18.42 22.31
N ARG A 178 -17.49 -17.21 22.00
CA ARG A 178 -17.78 -16.81 20.60
C ARG A 178 -16.53 -16.81 19.73
N ARG A 179 -15.40 -16.30 20.24
CA ARG A 179 -14.13 -16.32 19.52
C ARG A 179 -13.66 -17.74 19.24
N ALA A 180 -13.76 -18.64 20.21
CA ALA A 180 -13.38 -20.05 20.06
C ALA A 180 -14.23 -20.77 19.00
N ILE A 181 -15.55 -20.49 18.95
CA ILE A 181 -16.45 -21.03 17.92
C ILE A 181 -16.05 -20.51 16.54
N VAL A 182 -15.88 -19.19 16.38
CA VAL A 182 -15.48 -18.60 15.09
C VAL A 182 -14.14 -19.14 14.62
N LEU A 183 -13.15 -19.27 15.51
CA LEU A 183 -11.85 -19.85 15.17
C LEU A 183 -11.98 -21.29 14.69
N ARG A 184 -12.88 -22.09 15.29
CA ARG A 184 -13.15 -23.47 14.86
C ARG A 184 -13.83 -23.51 13.48
N GLU A 185 -14.72 -22.58 13.16
CA GLU A 185 -15.37 -22.52 11.85
C GLU A 185 -14.40 -22.06 10.75
N VAL A 186 -13.53 -21.09 11.06
CA VAL A 186 -12.59 -20.52 10.07
C VAL A 186 -11.36 -21.39 9.87
N LEU A 187 -10.77 -21.90 10.95
CA LEU A 187 -9.51 -22.66 10.91
C LEU A 187 -9.72 -24.18 10.99
N GLY A 188 -10.97 -24.62 11.14
CA GLY A 188 -11.33 -26.02 11.35
C GLY A 188 -11.03 -26.52 12.76
N ARG A 189 -11.13 -27.85 12.94
CA ARG A 189 -10.86 -28.50 14.22
C ARG A 189 -9.37 -28.34 14.56
N PRO A 190 -9.02 -27.80 15.74
CA PRO A 190 -7.63 -27.55 16.09
C PRO A 190 -6.84 -28.86 16.09
N VAL A 191 -5.56 -28.79 15.72
CA VAL A 191 -4.67 -29.97 15.56
C VAL A 191 -4.57 -30.80 16.83
N SER A 192 -4.70 -30.18 18.00
CA SER A 192 -4.73 -30.85 19.31
C SER A 192 -5.98 -31.70 19.58
N MET A 193 -7.01 -31.61 18.73
CA MET A 193 -8.27 -32.38 18.80
C MET A 193 -8.43 -33.38 17.65
N ARG A 194 -7.35 -33.66 16.90
CA ARG A 194 -7.31 -34.71 15.88
C ARG A 194 -6.86 -36.03 16.49
#